data_AF-A0A9D8FKU1-F1
#
_entry.id   AF-A0A9D8FKU1-F1
#
_cell.length_a   1.000
_cell.length_b   1.000
_cell.length_c   1.000
_cell.angle_alpha   90.00
_cell.angle_beta   90.00
_cell.angle_gamma   90.00
#
_symmetry.space_group_name_H-M   'P 1'
#
loop_
_entity.id
_entity.type
_entity.pdbx_description
1 polymer ?
#
loop_
_entity_poly.entity_id
_entity_poly.type
_entity_poly.pdbx_seq_one_letter_code
_entity_poly.pdbx_strand_id
1 'polypeptide(L)'
;MAVKEQDQEFLEIIIKAIVGHPDDVLVERTVDERGVLLTLKINPEDMGYVIGRRGQTAHAVRTLLKIVGAKNNARVNLKIYEPEGSQRPPRRDDREQSSEQRADATDNLDDIDTSSVDDIKI
;
A
#
# COMPACT_ATOMS: atom_id res chain seq x y z
N MET A 1 -26.80 25.55 9.03
CA MET A 1 -25.52 24.94 9.46
C MET A 1 -25.54 23.50 8.97
N ALA A 2 -24.57 23.08 8.15
CA ALA A 2 -24.48 21.69 7.76
C ALA A 2 -24.27 20.86 9.04
N VAL A 3 -25.14 19.89 9.29
CA VAL A 3 -24.96 18.96 10.41
C VAL A 3 -23.73 18.13 10.08
N LYS A 4 -22.60 18.43 10.72
CA LYS A 4 -21.40 17.60 10.64
C LYS A 4 -21.65 16.36 11.49
N GLU A 5 -21.52 15.20 10.87
CA GLU A 5 -21.65 13.92 11.56
C GLU A 5 -20.40 13.66 12.42
N GLN A 6 -20.56 12.91 13.52
CA GLN A 6 -19.50 12.69 14.50
C GLN A 6 -18.21 12.10 13.90
N ASP A 7 -18.34 11.25 12.89
CA ASP A 7 -17.22 10.63 12.17
C ASP A 7 -16.43 11.64 11.33
N GLN A 8 -17.12 12.60 10.70
CA GLN A 8 -16.49 13.66 9.92
C GLN A 8 -15.73 14.64 10.83
N GLU A 9 -16.37 15.08 11.91
CA GLU A 9 -15.76 16.02 12.86
C GLU A 9 -14.54 15.40 13.56
N PHE A 10 -14.64 14.13 13.95
CA PHE A 10 -13.52 13.39 14.52
C PHE A 10 -12.31 13.32 13.59
N LEU A 11 -12.54 13.03 12.30
CA LEU A 11 -11.46 13.02 11.31
C LEU A 11 -10.84 14.40 11.13
N GLU A 12 -11.67 15.44 11.02
CA GLU A 12 -11.22 16.81 10.81
C GLU A 12 -10.34 17.30 11.98
N ILE A 13 -10.73 17.01 13.23
CA ILE A 13 -9.95 17.36 14.42
C ILE A 13 -8.57 16.69 14.39
N ILE A 14 -8.53 15.39 14.09
CA ILE A 14 -7.26 14.64 14.09
C ILE A 14 -6.34 15.16 13.01
N ILE A 15 -6.84 15.34 11.79
CA ILE A 15 -6.00 15.76 10.66
C ILE A 15 -5.49 17.18 10.87
N LYS A 16 -6.35 18.13 11.29
CA LYS A 16 -5.93 19.51 11.58
C LYS A 16 -4.87 19.61 12.68
N ALA A 17 -4.81 18.64 13.60
CA ALA A 17 -3.77 18.60 14.64
C ALA A 17 -2.42 18.05 14.15
N ILE A 18 -2.37 17.39 12.98
CA ILE A 18 -1.17 16.71 12.45
C ILE A 18 -0.52 17.52 11.32
N VAL A 19 -1.31 18.29 10.57
CA VAL A 19 -0.86 19.01 9.37
C VAL A 19 -0.35 20.42 9.65
N GLY A 20 0.46 20.95 8.74
CA GLY A 20 0.92 22.34 8.77
C GLY A 20 -0.12 23.34 8.27
N HIS A 21 -0.99 22.93 7.32
CA HIS A 21 -2.03 23.78 6.74
C HIS A 21 -3.43 23.29 7.14
N PRO A 22 -3.93 23.64 8.34
CA PRO A 22 -5.24 23.17 8.82
C PRO A 22 -6.42 23.74 8.05
N ASP A 23 -6.24 24.87 7.36
CA ASP A 23 -7.27 25.53 6.55
C ASP A 23 -7.53 24.81 5.22
N ASP A 24 -6.55 24.06 4.72
CA ASP A 24 -6.63 23.29 3.47
C ASP A 24 -7.19 21.86 3.67
N VAL A 25 -7.69 21.55 4.87
CA VAL A 25 -8.27 20.25 5.21
C VAL A 25 -9.76 20.26 4.92
N LEU A 26 -10.17 19.55 3.86
CA LEU A 26 -11.57 19.34 3.51
C LEU A 26 -11.94 17.86 3.65
N VAL A 27 -12.98 17.58 4.42
CA VAL A 27 -13.54 16.23 4.58
C VAL A 27 -14.92 16.18 3.94
N GLU A 28 -15.07 15.36 2.90
CA GLU A 28 -16.34 15.08 2.23
C GLU A 28 -16.91 13.74 2.69
N ARG A 29 -18.22 13.70 2.97
CA ARG A 29 -18.92 12.50 3.42
C ARG A 29 -19.97 12.10 2.39
N THR A 30 -19.88 10.87 1.90
CA THR A 30 -20.86 10.26 1.00
C THR A 30 -21.44 9.01 1.66
N VAL A 31 -22.75 8.83 1.57
CA VAL A 31 -23.44 7.63 2.09
C VAL A 31 -23.91 6.80 0.92
N ASP A 32 -23.43 5.56 0.85
CA ASP A 32 -23.80 4.58 -0.16
C ASP A 32 -24.50 3.38 0.52
N GLU A 33 -25.06 2.47 -0.28
CA GLU A 33 -25.69 1.23 0.20
C GLU A 33 -24.75 0.33 1.03
N ARG A 34 -23.44 0.49 0.86
CA ARG A 34 -22.40 -0.30 1.54
C ARG A 34 -21.83 0.36 2.81
N GLY A 35 -22.19 1.62 3.09
CA GLY A 35 -21.70 2.36 4.24
C GLY A 35 -21.39 3.83 3.93
N VAL A 36 -20.51 4.41 4.75
CA VAL A 36 -20.08 5.80 4.70
C VAL A 36 -18.68 5.89 4.10
N LEU A 37 -18.53 6.66 3.03
CA LEU A 37 -17.24 7.01 2.43
C LEU A 37 -16.85 8.42 2.87
N LEU A 38 -15.75 8.53 3.61
CA LEU A 38 -15.08 9.78 3.94
C LEU A 38 -13.94 10.01 2.95
N THR A 39 -14.01 11.11 2.22
CA THR A 39 -12.94 11.57 1.31
C THR A 39 -12.22 12.75 1.94
N LEU A 40 -10.93 12.56 2.22
CA LEU A 40 -10.05 13.57 2.79
C LEU A 40 -9.26 14.24 1.67
N LYS A 41 -9.44 15.55 1.48
CA LYS A 41 -8.64 16.41 0.62
C LYS A 41 -7.75 17.28 1.51
N ILE A 42 -6.46 17.30 1.23
CA ILE A 42 -5.44 18.03 1.98
C ILE A 42 -4.41 18.65 1.02
N ASN A 43 -3.64 19.59 1.54
CA ASN A 43 -2.50 20.15 0.83
C ASN A 43 -1.45 19.05 0.52
N PRO A 44 -0.84 19.04 -0.69
CA PRO A 44 0.22 18.09 -1.06
C PRO A 44 1.40 18.05 -0.07
N GLU A 45 1.77 19.19 0.51
CA GLU A 45 2.88 19.30 1.48
C GLU A 45 2.59 18.51 2.77
N ASP A 46 1.30 18.38 3.12
CA ASP A 46 0.85 17.71 4.34
C ASP A 46 0.63 16.21 4.16
N MET A 47 0.63 15.73 2.92
CA MET A 47 0.40 14.31 2.60
C MET A 47 1.41 13.39 3.30
N GLY A 48 2.66 13.83 3.42
CA GLY A 48 3.71 13.09 4.12
C GLY A 48 3.40 12.84 5.60
N TYR A 49 2.80 13.82 6.28
CA TYR A 49 2.43 13.72 7.69
C TYR A 49 1.22 12.78 7.89
N VAL A 50 0.21 12.89 7.01
CA VAL A 50 -1.03 12.11 7.10
C VAL A 50 -0.81 10.63 6.72
N ILE A 51 -0.04 10.36 5.67
CA ILE A 51 0.31 8.98 5.30
C ILE A 51 1.26 8.41 6.36
N GLY A 52 2.28 9.18 6.76
CA GLY A 52 3.31 8.75 7.69
C GLY A 52 4.23 7.66 7.12
N ARG A 53 5.26 7.28 7.89
CA ARG A 53 6.25 6.27 7.47
C ARG A 53 5.53 4.93 7.22
N ARG A 54 5.67 4.37 6.01
CA ARG A 54 5.01 3.12 5.58
C ARG A 54 3.48 3.14 5.70
N GLY A 55 2.83 4.30 5.69
CA GLY A 55 1.37 4.40 5.84
C GLY A 55 0.86 4.16 7.27
N GLN A 56 1.74 4.16 8.28
CA GLN A 56 1.36 3.84 9.66
C GLN A 56 0.32 4.82 10.23
N THR A 57 0.49 6.13 9.98
CA THR A 57 -0.44 7.16 10.47
C THR A 57 -1.82 6.97 9.83
N ALA A 58 -1.88 6.85 8.51
CA ALA A 58 -3.14 6.60 7.80
C ALA A 58 -3.82 5.29 8.24
N HIS A 59 -3.05 4.24 8.55
CA HIS A 59 -3.58 2.98 9.07
C HIS A 59 -4.19 3.12 10.47
N ALA A 60 -3.53 3.88 11.36
CA ALA A 60 -4.03 4.17 12.70
C ALA A 60 -5.35 4.95 12.64
N VAL A 61 -5.39 6.03 11.86
CA VAL A 61 -6.61 6.83 11.64
C VAL A 61 -7.75 5.97 11.11
N ARG A 62 -7.47 5.09 10.14
CA ARG A 62 -8.48 4.17 9.57
C ARG A 62 -9.01 3.20 10.62
N THR A 63 -8.17 2.72 11.52
CA THR A 63 -8.60 1.84 12.63
C THR A 63 -9.51 2.59 13.60
N LEU A 64 -9.17 3.83 13.95
CA LEU A 64 -10.02 4.66 14.81
C LEU A 64 -11.39 4.93 14.17
N LEU A 65 -11.42 5.26 12.88
CA LEU A 65 -12.67 5.47 12.14
C LEU A 65 -13.55 4.21 12.09
N LYS A 66 -12.95 3.01 12.00
CA LYS A 66 -13.71 1.76 12.08
C LYS A 66 -14.40 1.59 13.44
N ILE A 67 -13.72 1.96 14.53
CA ILE A 67 -14.28 1.87 15.88
C ILE A 67 -15.41 2.88 16.08
N VAL A 68 -15.20 4.13 15.63
CA VAL A 68 -16.23 5.19 15.66
C VAL A 68 -17.44 4.79 14.82
N GLY A 69 -17.21 4.29 13.60
CA GLY A 69 -18.27 3.80 12.72
C GLY A 69 -19.04 2.62 13.31
N ALA A 70 -18.34 1.64 13.90
CA ALA A 70 -18.96 0.48 14.54
C ALA A 70 -19.90 0.87 15.69
N LYS A 71 -19.54 1.90 16.48
CA LYS A 71 -20.40 2.44 17.53
C LYS A 71 -21.71 3.02 16.97
N ASN A 72 -21.66 3.58 15.77
CA ASN A 72 -22.81 4.17 15.08
C ASN A 72 -23.47 3.19 14.09
N ASN A 73 -23.16 1.88 14.19
CA ASN A 73 -23.67 0.83 13.33
C ASN A 73 -23.41 1.07 11.82
N ALA A 74 -22.39 1.85 11.49
CA ALA A 74 -22.04 2.28 10.14
C ALA A 74 -20.64 1.77 9.74
N ARG A 75 -20.50 1.30 8.49
CA ARG A 75 -19.19 0.97 7.93
C ARG A 75 -18.55 2.22 7.37
N VAL A 76 -17.47 2.70 7.99
CA VAL A 76 -16.77 3.92 7.56
C VAL A 76 -15.49 3.56 6.80
N ASN A 77 -15.36 4.11 5.59
CA ASN A 77 -14.21 3.96 4.71
C ASN A 77 -13.54 5.31 4.50
N LEU A 78 -12.23 5.38 4.71
CA LEU A 78 -11.41 6.56 4.42
C LEU A 78 -10.74 6.44 3.05
N LYS A 79 -10.90 7.47 2.22
CA LYS A 79 -10.18 7.70 0.97
C LYS A 79 -9.41 9.02 1.09
N ILE A 80 -8.12 9.01 0.80
CA ILE A 80 -7.30 10.22 0.76
C ILE A 80 -7.21 10.62 -0.71
N TYR A 81 -7.60 11.85 -1.03
CA TYR A 81 -7.53 12.40 -2.37
C TYR A 81 -6.13 12.95 -2.59
N GLU A 82 -5.43 12.37 -3.56
CA GLU A 82 -4.13 12.82 -4.00
C GLU A 82 -4.34 13.66 -5.26
N PRO A 83 -4.01 14.97 -5.26
CA PRO A 83 -4.00 15.74 -6.49
C PRO A 83 -2.93 15.16 -7.41
N GLU A 84 -3.29 14.89 -8.68
CA GLU A 84 -2.42 14.23 -9.66
C GLU A 84 -1.05 14.91 -9.73
N GLY A 85 0.03 14.17 -9.42
CA GLY A 85 1.39 14.72 -9.49
C GLY A 85 2.50 13.95 -8.76
N SER A 86 2.18 13.06 -7.81
CA SER A 86 3.19 12.18 -7.20
C SER A 86 3.44 10.99 -8.11
N GLN A 87 4.35 11.17 -9.08
CA GLN A 87 4.89 10.06 -9.86
C GLN A 87 5.51 9.03 -8.93
N ARG A 88 4.77 8.00 -8.54
CA ARG A 88 5.38 6.73 -8.17
C ARG A 88 5.77 6.09 -9.50
N PRO A 89 7.07 6.00 -9.85
CA PRO A 89 7.45 5.31 -11.07
C PRO A 89 6.84 3.90 -11.00
N PRO A 90 6.27 3.39 -12.10
CA PRO A 90 5.72 2.05 -12.13
C PRO A 90 6.79 1.10 -11.60
N ARG A 91 6.42 0.29 -10.60
CA ARG A 91 7.29 -0.80 -10.14
C ARG A 91 7.54 -1.67 -11.37
N ARG A 92 8.77 -1.66 -11.88
CA ARG A 92 9.19 -2.65 -12.87
C ARG A 92 9.08 -4.00 -12.15
N ASP A 93 8.21 -4.86 -12.66
CA ASP A 93 8.13 -6.25 -12.22
C ASP A 93 9.43 -6.93 -12.71
N ASP A 94 10.46 -6.99 -11.86
CA ASP A 94 11.71 -7.69 -12.14
C ASP A 94 11.53 -9.22 -12.07
N ARG A 95 10.50 -9.76 -12.74
CA ARG A 95 10.13 -11.19 -12.68
C ARG A 95 10.36 -11.99 -13.96
N GLU A 96 10.94 -11.41 -15.01
CA GLU A 96 11.04 -12.08 -16.32
C GLU A 96 12.44 -12.51 -16.78
N GLN A 97 13.48 -12.55 -15.91
CA GLN A 97 14.83 -12.96 -16.36
C GLN A 97 15.38 -14.27 -15.77
N SER A 98 14.65 -14.99 -14.91
CA SER A 98 15.18 -16.20 -14.27
C SER A 98 14.84 -17.53 -14.97
N SER A 99 14.15 -17.53 -16.12
CA SER A 99 13.70 -18.77 -16.78
C SER A 99 14.55 -19.25 -17.96
N GLU A 100 15.50 -18.49 -18.47
CA GLU A 100 16.22 -18.84 -19.71
C GLU A 100 17.60 -19.51 -19.51
N GLN A 101 18.05 -19.74 -18.27
CA GLN A 101 19.40 -20.26 -17.99
C GLN A 101 19.46 -21.72 -17.50
N ARG A 102 18.38 -22.50 -17.67
CA ARG A 102 18.32 -23.92 -17.24
C ARG A 102 18.28 -24.95 -18.37
N ALA A 103 18.52 -24.57 -19.62
CA ALA A 103 18.31 -25.46 -20.76
C ALA A 103 19.58 -25.91 -21.51
N ASP A 104 20.80 -25.60 -21.05
CA ASP A 104 22.02 -25.85 -21.86
C ASP A 104 23.17 -26.54 -21.09
N ALA A 105 22.84 -27.56 -20.29
CA ALA A 105 23.83 -28.40 -19.60
C ALA A 105 23.64 -29.90 -19.91
N THR A 106 23.39 -30.21 -21.18
CA THR A 106 23.49 -31.57 -21.72
C THR A 106 24.29 -31.52 -23.02
N ASP A 107 25.61 -31.53 -22.92
CA ASP A 107 26.45 -32.42 -23.74
C ASP A 107 27.90 -32.34 -23.26
N ASN A 108 28.68 -33.40 -23.51
CA ASN A 108 30.08 -33.62 -23.14
C ASN A 108 30.32 -34.39 -21.82
N LEU A 109 29.85 -35.65 -21.80
CA LEU A 109 30.41 -36.71 -20.93
C LEU A 109 30.97 -37.90 -21.71
N ASP A 110 31.04 -37.82 -23.05
CA ASP A 110 31.43 -38.94 -23.92
C ASP A 110 32.94 -38.98 -24.28
N ASP A 111 33.83 -38.34 -23.51
CA ASP A 111 35.27 -38.32 -23.82
C ASP A 111 36.18 -38.58 -22.60
N ILE A 112 35.76 -39.46 -21.68
CA ILE A 112 36.67 -40.04 -20.68
C ILE A 112 37.05 -41.46 -21.11
N ASP A 113 38.19 -41.56 -21.80
CA ASP A 113 38.88 -42.82 -22.07
C ASP A 113 39.41 -43.42 -20.76
N THR A 114 38.65 -44.36 -20.16
CA THR A 114 39.06 -45.10 -18.97
C THR A 114 39.74 -46.44 -19.30
N SER A 115 40.38 -46.57 -20.47
CA SER A 115 41.22 -47.74 -20.83
C SER A 115 42.46 -47.94 -19.94
N SER A 116 42.59 -47.20 -18.84
CA SER A 116 43.76 -47.20 -17.95
C SER A 116 43.46 -47.59 -16.50
N VAL A 117 42.35 -48.29 -16.22
CA VAL A 117 42.11 -48.95 -14.93
C VAL A 117 41.83 -50.44 -15.10
N ASP A 118 42.78 -51.13 -15.74
CA ASP A 118 42.99 -52.56 -15.50
C ASP A 118 43.57 -52.78 -14.08
N ASP A 119 43.34 -53.98 -13.54
CA ASP A 119 44.05 -54.58 -12.40
C ASP A 119 43.66 -54.23 -10.96
N ILE A 120 42.38 -54.35 -10.57
CA ILE A 120 42.06 -54.81 -9.20
C ILE A 120 41.03 -55.94 -9.25
N LYS A 121 41.56 -57.15 -9.17
CA LYS A 121 40.87 -58.40 -8.89
C LYS A 121 40.58 -58.46 -7.39
N ILE A 122 39.30 -58.61 -7.00
CA ILE A 122 38.79 -59.34 -5.81
C ILE A 122 37.30 -59.59 -6.05
#